data_AF-A0A9D1TZX1-F1
#
_entry.id   AF-A0A9D1TZX1-F1
#
_cell.length_a   1.000
_cell.length_b   1.000
_cell.length_c   1.000
_cell.angle_alpha   90.00
_cell.angle_beta   90.00
_cell.angle_gamma   90.00
#
_symmetry.space_group_name_H-M   'P 1'
#
loop_
_entity.id
_entity.type
_entity.pdbx_description
1 polymer ?
#
loop_
_entity_poly.entity_id
_entity_poly.type
_entity_poly.pdbx_seq_one_letter_code
_entity_poly.pdbx_strand_id
1 'polypeptide(L)'
;MINGYTKKRDTEKKVRQSENRVAKKRTMLFGSLMLLVVGILLIVAFNQKTQNQLLQEELVQTEEVMDERVTEEKDLEQQIKQLNDENYIARIARSEFFFSEEGEIVFNLPKSNDENAEKEVQEE
;
A
#
# COMPACT_ATOMS: atom_id res chain seq x y z
N MET A 1 -87.79 -5.41 0.93
CA MET A 1 -87.23 -5.69 2.27
C MET A 1 -85.79 -6.15 2.09
N ILE A 2 -84.82 -5.43 2.67
CA ILE A 2 -83.39 -5.77 2.54
C ILE A 2 -83.09 -6.98 3.42
N ASN A 3 -82.56 -8.03 2.79
CA ASN A 3 -82.43 -9.36 3.35
C ASN A 3 -81.45 -9.37 4.54
N GLY A 4 -81.89 -9.79 5.74
CA GLY A 4 -81.08 -9.74 6.97
C GLY A 4 -79.79 -10.59 6.91
N TYR A 5 -79.70 -11.50 5.95
CA TYR A 5 -78.55 -12.35 5.69
C TYR A 5 -77.33 -11.57 5.17
N THR A 6 -77.51 -10.55 4.33
CA THR A 6 -76.39 -9.77 3.78
C THR A 6 -75.78 -8.84 4.82
N LYS A 7 -76.62 -8.27 5.71
CA LYS A 7 -76.18 -7.38 6.78
C LYS A 7 -75.21 -8.03 7.76
N LYS A 8 -75.43 -9.32 8.11
CA LYS A 8 -74.51 -10.07 8.98
C LYS A 8 -73.16 -10.30 8.31
N ARG A 9 -73.14 -10.75 7.05
CA ARG A 9 -71.88 -11.01 6.31
C ARG A 9 -71.06 -9.74 6.10
N ASP A 10 -71.70 -8.61 5.85
CA ASP A 10 -71.01 -7.32 5.69
C ASP A 10 -70.45 -6.81 7.03
N THR A 11 -71.14 -7.08 8.14
CA THR A 11 -70.68 -6.73 9.48
C THR A 11 -69.47 -7.59 9.88
N GLU A 12 -69.52 -8.90 9.66
CA GLU A 12 -68.39 -9.83 9.89
C GLU A 12 -67.17 -9.49 9.03
N LYS A 13 -67.37 -9.14 7.75
CA LYS A 13 -66.29 -8.67 6.86
C LYS A 13 -65.66 -7.38 7.38
N LYS A 14 -66.44 -6.41 7.87
CA LYS A 14 -65.93 -5.16 8.43
C LYS A 14 -65.11 -5.38 9.70
N VAL A 15 -65.59 -6.24 10.61
CA VAL A 15 -64.87 -6.60 11.85
C VAL A 15 -63.55 -7.31 11.52
N ARG A 16 -63.58 -8.31 10.63
CA ARG A 16 -62.37 -9.03 10.23
C ARG A 16 -61.38 -8.14 9.47
N GLN A 17 -61.87 -7.15 8.71
CA GLN A 17 -61.01 -6.14 8.09
C GLN A 17 -60.41 -5.18 9.11
N SER A 18 -61.14 -4.77 10.17
CA SER A 18 -60.57 -3.91 11.22
C SER A 18 -59.51 -4.63 12.04
N GLU A 19 -59.71 -5.91 12.38
CA GLU A 19 -58.72 -6.74 13.07
C GLU A 19 -57.43 -6.90 12.25
N ASN A 20 -57.58 -7.23 10.96
CA ASN A 20 -56.45 -7.35 10.04
C ASN A 20 -55.73 -6.02 9.80
N ARG A 21 -56.43 -4.87 9.86
CA ARG A 21 -55.79 -3.54 9.75
C ARG A 21 -54.91 -3.26 10.95
N VAL A 22 -55.34 -3.60 12.16
CA VAL A 22 -54.54 -3.42 13.38
C VAL A 22 -53.31 -4.34 13.35
N ALA A 23 -53.50 -5.62 12.98
CA ALA A 23 -52.40 -6.56 12.82
C ALA A 23 -51.38 -6.10 11.76
N LYS A 24 -51.84 -5.64 10.58
CA LYS A 24 -50.97 -5.10 9.52
C LYS A 24 -50.23 -3.83 9.93
N LYS A 25 -50.89 -2.92 10.66
CA LYS A 25 -50.24 -1.71 11.19
C LYS A 25 -49.12 -2.07 12.18
N ARG A 26 -49.36 -3.06 13.05
CA ARG A 26 -48.35 -3.54 13.99
C ARG A 26 -47.16 -4.17 13.27
N THR A 27 -47.39 -5.05 12.30
CA THR A 27 -46.30 -5.67 11.51
C THR A 27 -45.58 -4.67 10.61
N MET A 28 -46.26 -3.63 10.11
CA MET A 28 -45.64 -2.59 9.29
C MET A 28 -44.68 -1.71 10.10
N LEU A 29 -45.00 -1.41 11.37
CA LEU A 29 -44.10 -0.71 12.28
C LEU A 29 -42.83 -1.53 12.56
N PHE A 30 -42.98 -2.81 12.92
CA PHE A 30 -41.82 -3.68 13.15
C PHE A 30 -41.01 -3.95 11.87
N GLY A 31 -41.69 -4.15 10.74
CA GLY A 31 -41.04 -4.34 9.44
C GLY A 31 -40.28 -3.09 8.98
N SER A 32 -40.84 -1.90 9.21
CA SER A 32 -40.15 -0.63 8.92
C SER A 32 -38.90 -0.45 9.78
N LEU A 33 -38.97 -0.80 11.07
CA LEU A 33 -37.81 -0.73 11.96
C LEU A 33 -36.72 -1.72 11.52
N MET A 34 -37.11 -2.95 11.16
CA MET A 34 -36.20 -3.97 10.65
C MET A 34 -35.52 -3.53 9.34
N LEU A 35 -36.28 -2.94 8.41
CA LEU A 35 -35.73 -2.40 7.16
C LEU A 35 -34.76 -1.25 7.40
N LEU A 36 -35.01 -0.40 8.40
CA LEU A 36 -34.07 0.65 8.80
C LEU A 36 -32.74 0.07 9.29
N VAL A 37 -32.80 -0.96 10.15
CA VAL A 37 -31.58 -1.63 10.64
C VAL A 37 -30.82 -2.27 9.49
N VAL A 38 -31.50 -2.97 8.59
CA VAL A 38 -30.87 -3.57 7.40
C VAL A 38 -30.26 -2.49 6.49
N GLY A 39 -30.94 -1.35 6.30
CA GLY A 39 -30.42 -0.23 5.53
C GLY A 39 -29.13 0.35 6.12
N ILE A 40 -29.09 0.55 7.44
CA ILE A 40 -27.87 1.01 8.14
C ILE A 40 -26.73 -0.01 7.97
N LEU A 41 -27.02 -1.31 8.15
CA LEU A 41 -26.01 -2.37 7.96
C LEU A 41 -25.46 -2.41 6.53
N LEU A 42 -26.31 -2.22 5.52
CA LEU A 42 -25.86 -2.13 4.13
C LEU A 42 -24.94 -0.93 3.92
N ILE A 43 -25.31 0.25 4.43
CA ILE A 43 -24.46 1.46 4.34
C ILE A 43 -23.09 1.21 5.00
N VAL A 44 -23.07 0.61 6.20
CA VAL A 44 -21.82 0.26 6.89
C VAL A 44 -21.01 -0.75 6.08
N ALA A 45 -21.63 -1.80 5.54
CA ALA A 45 -20.95 -2.82 4.74
C ALA A 45 -20.34 -2.25 3.45
N PHE A 46 -21.04 -1.35 2.76
CA PHE A 46 -20.51 -0.66 1.58
C PHE A 46 -19.32 0.24 1.94
N ASN A 47 -19.41 1.01 3.02
CA ASN A 47 -18.30 1.86 3.49
C ASN A 47 -17.08 1.02 3.93
N GLN A 48 -17.32 -0.12 4.58
CA GLN A 48 -16.26 -1.00 5.05
C GLN A 48 -15.48 -1.67 3.91
N LYS A 49 -16.12 -1.91 2.75
CA LYS A 49 -15.43 -2.40 1.56
C LYS A 49 -14.47 -1.36 0.97
N THR A 50 -14.89 -0.10 0.91
CA THR A 50 -14.04 1.01 0.43
C THR A 50 -12.86 1.26 1.36
N GLN A 51 -13.08 1.20 2.68
CA GLN A 51 -12.02 1.41 3.67
C GLN A 51 -10.97 0.30 3.68
N ASN A 52 -11.37 -0.97 3.47
CA ASN A 52 -10.41 -2.08 3.40
C ASN A 52 -9.53 -2.03 2.14
N GLN A 53 -10.03 -1.49 1.03
CA GLN A 53 -9.22 -1.35 -0.19
C GLN A 53 -8.16 -0.25 -0.03
N LEU A 54 -8.54 0.88 0.59
CA LEU A 54 -7.60 1.95 0.91
C LEU A 54 -6.51 1.51 1.89
N LEU A 55 -6.86 0.69 2.89
CA LEU A 55 -5.90 0.17 3.87
C LEU A 55 -4.88 -0.79 3.24
N GLN A 56 -5.28 -1.58 2.22
CA GLN A 56 -4.33 -2.46 1.52
C GLN A 56 -3.35 -1.68 0.66
N GLU A 57 -3.79 -0.62 -0.01
CA GLU A 57 -2.90 0.24 -0.80
C GLU A 57 -1.92 1.02 0.08
N GLU A 58 -2.38 1.52 1.24
CA GLU A 58 -1.53 2.23 2.20
C GLU A 58 -0.47 1.30 2.82
N LEU A 59 -0.82 0.04 3.10
CA LEU A 59 0.14 -0.95 3.60
C LEU A 59 1.23 -1.28 2.59
N VAL A 60 0.87 -1.49 1.31
CA VAL A 60 1.85 -1.79 0.25
C VAL A 60 2.79 -0.61 0.02
N GLN A 61 2.26 0.62 -0.03
CA GLN A 61 3.10 1.82 -0.16
C GLN A 61 4.01 2.02 1.05
N THR A 62 3.52 1.75 2.25
CA THR A 62 4.33 1.87 3.49
C THR A 62 5.43 0.83 3.53
N GLU A 63 5.17 -0.39 3.06
CA GLU A 63 6.17 -1.47 3.00
C GLU A 63 7.26 -1.17 1.95
N GLU A 64 6.88 -0.66 0.77
CA GLU A 64 7.83 -0.26 -0.28
C GLU A 64 8.72 0.90 0.19
N VAL A 65 8.14 1.93 0.82
CA VAL A 65 8.89 3.06 1.37
C VAL A 65 9.79 2.58 2.53
N MET A 66 9.35 1.65 3.37
CA MET A 66 10.22 1.09 4.41
C MET A 66 11.41 0.34 3.84
N ASP A 67 11.21 -0.49 2.82
CA ASP A 67 12.30 -1.26 2.21
C ASP A 67 13.31 -0.32 1.52
N GLU A 68 12.82 0.70 0.80
CA GLU A 68 13.69 1.74 0.22
C GLU A 68 14.54 2.42 1.29
N ARG A 69 13.94 2.85 2.41
CA ARG A 69 14.68 3.51 3.51
C ARG A 69 15.68 2.58 4.18
N VAL A 70 15.35 1.30 4.37
CA VAL A 70 16.28 0.32 4.96
C VAL A 70 17.45 0.05 4.02
N THR A 71 17.22 0.00 2.71
CA THR A 71 18.31 -0.15 1.73
C THR A 71 19.21 1.08 1.69
N GLU A 72 18.62 2.28 1.73
CA GLU A 72 19.34 3.56 1.78
C GLU A 72 20.20 3.67 3.05
N GLU A 73 19.66 3.32 4.22
CA GLU A 73 20.42 3.31 5.48
C GLU A 73 21.61 2.36 5.43
N LYS A 74 21.43 1.14 4.91
CA LYS A 74 22.52 0.15 4.79
C LYS A 74 23.61 0.62 3.84
N ASP A 75 23.23 1.21 2.71
CA ASP A 75 24.21 1.73 1.75
C ASP A 75 24.99 2.91 2.34
N LEU A 76 24.30 3.84 3.00
CA LEU A 76 24.93 4.96 3.71
C LEU A 76 25.85 4.49 4.84
N GLU A 77 25.45 3.49 5.63
CA GLU A 77 26.30 2.90 6.67
C GLU A 77 27.55 2.24 6.07
N GLN A 78 27.39 1.54 4.95
CA GLN A 78 28.50 0.94 4.23
C GLN A 78 29.45 2.02 3.68
N GLN A 79 28.92 3.09 3.09
CA GLN A 79 29.71 4.23 2.62
C GLN A 79 30.48 4.87 3.78
N ILE A 80 29.81 5.16 4.91
CA ILE A 80 30.47 5.70 6.11
C ILE A 80 31.60 4.78 6.58
N LYS A 81 31.37 3.47 6.57
CA LYS A 81 32.41 2.49 6.96
C LYS A 81 33.60 2.53 5.99
N GLN A 82 33.35 2.61 4.69
CA GLN A 82 34.40 2.73 3.67
C GLN A 82 35.15 4.06 3.78
N LEU A 83 34.45 5.17 4.03
CA LEU A 83 35.06 6.48 4.24
C LEU A 83 35.92 6.55 5.50
N ASN A 84 35.63 5.74 6.53
CA ASN A 84 36.43 5.67 7.75
C ASN A 84 37.51 4.56 7.70
N ASP A 85 37.55 3.75 6.64
CA ASP A 85 38.55 2.68 6.49
C ASP A 85 39.79 3.20 5.75
N GLU A 86 40.89 3.30 6.47
CA GLU A 86 42.19 3.75 5.96
C GLU A 86 42.68 2.90 4.77
N ASN A 87 42.39 1.59 4.75
CA ASN A 87 42.75 0.73 3.62
C ASN A 87 41.94 1.03 2.36
N TYR A 88 40.67 1.41 2.53
CA TYR A 88 39.80 1.80 1.42
C TYR A 88 40.30 3.10 0.78
N ILE A 89 40.63 4.10 1.61
CA ILE A 89 41.19 5.38 1.16
C ILE A 89 42.53 5.15 0.47
N ALA A 90 43.43 4.36 1.07
CA ALA A 90 44.74 4.08 0.50
C ALA A 90 44.64 3.32 -0.84
N ARG A 91 43.61 2.48 -1.02
CA ARG A 91 43.35 1.81 -2.32
C ARG A 91 42.94 2.82 -3.39
N ILE A 92 42.02 3.73 -3.10
CA ILE A 92 41.62 4.81 -4.02
C ILE A 92 42.82 5.70 -4.36
N ALA A 93 43.61 6.09 -3.35
CA ALA A 93 44.82 6.87 -3.55
C ALA A 93 45.82 6.16 -4.49
N ARG A 94 46.03 4.85 -4.31
CA ARG A 94 46.89 4.04 -5.20
C ARG A 94 46.31 3.87 -6.60
N SER A 95 45.00 3.60 -6.72
CA SER A 95 44.36 3.25 -8.00
C SER A 95 44.01 4.45 -8.88
N GLU A 96 43.59 5.56 -8.27
CA GLU A 96 43.13 6.74 -9.01
C GLU A 96 44.18 7.86 -9.03
N PHE A 97 44.99 7.98 -7.97
CA PHE A 97 45.96 9.06 -7.82
C PHE A 97 47.42 8.60 -7.91
N PHE A 98 47.67 7.30 -8.17
CA PHE A 98 49.02 6.71 -8.24
C PHE A 98 49.88 7.02 -7.00
N PHE A 99 49.23 7.20 -5.84
CA PHE A 99 49.90 7.47 -4.57
C PHE A 99 50.69 6.24 -4.14
N SER A 100 51.93 6.44 -3.69
CA SER A 100 52.82 5.38 -3.21
C SER A 100 53.56 5.86 -1.97
N GLU A 101 53.88 4.93 -1.07
CA GLU A 101 54.59 5.23 0.18
C GLU A 101 56.12 5.25 -0.02
N GLU A 102 56.87 5.77 0.96
CA GLU A 102 58.33 5.83 0.88
C GLU A 102 58.95 4.44 0.69
N GLY A 103 59.61 4.24 -0.45
CA GLY A 103 60.26 2.98 -0.83
C GLY A 103 59.47 2.13 -1.84
N GLU A 104 58.27 2.53 -2.25
CA GLU A 104 57.48 1.88 -3.30
C GLU A 104 57.84 2.44 -4.71
N ILE A 105 57.76 1.60 -5.75
CA ILE A 105 58.01 1.99 -7.15
C ILE A 105 56.72 1.78 -7.96
N VAL A 106 56.19 2.85 -8.56
CA VAL A 106 54.96 2.81 -9.37
C VAL A 106 55.29 2.51 -10.83
N PHE A 107 54.76 1.40 -11.35
CA PHE A 107 54.87 1.05 -12.77
C PHE A 107 53.58 1.45 -13.51
N ASN A 108 53.67 2.43 -14.39
CA ASN A 108 52.56 2.78 -15.29
C ASN A 108 52.57 1.82 -16.48
N LEU A 109 51.75 0.78 -16.42
CA LEU A 109 51.59 -0.15 -17.53
C LEU A 109 50.71 0.52 -18.60
N PRO A 110 51.13 0.54 -19.88
CA PRO A 110 50.25 0.98 -20.94
C PRO A 110 48.99 0.11 -20.89
N LYS A 111 47.80 0.75 -20.87
CA LYS A 111 46.53 0.04 -20.86
C LYS A 111 46.51 -0.90 -22.06
N SER A 112 46.32 -2.19 -21.82
CA SER A 112 46.43 -3.27 -22.81
C SER A 112 45.32 -3.27 -23.87
N ASN A 113 44.74 -2.10 -24.18
CA ASN A 113 43.77 -1.88 -25.25
C ASN A 113 44.16 -0.72 -26.18
N ASP A 114 45.31 -0.06 -25.98
CA ASP A 114 45.81 0.93 -26.93
C ASP A 114 46.96 0.33 -27.73
N GLU A 115 46.60 -0.35 -28.83
CA GLU A 115 47.48 -0.56 -29.97
C GLU A 115 47.83 0.81 -30.57
N ASN A 116 48.78 1.54 -29.99
CA ASN A 116 49.60 2.60 -30.59
C ASN A 116 50.30 3.40 -29.48
N ALA A 117 51.39 2.86 -28.95
CA ALA A 117 52.38 3.66 -28.22
C ALA A 117 53.78 3.20 -28.61
N GLU A 118 54.04 3.20 -29.92
CA GLU A 118 55.40 3.37 -30.41
C GLU A 118 55.68 4.87 -30.52
N LYS A 119 56.85 5.26 -29.99
CA LYS A 119 57.56 6.55 -30.12
C LYS A 119 57.24 7.57 -29.04
N GLU A 120 58.10 7.62 -28.02
CA GLU A 120 58.79 8.84 -27.58
C GLU A 120 59.78 8.50 -26.46
N VAL A 121 60.94 7.95 -26.82
CA VAL A 121 62.18 8.10 -26.04
C VAL A 121 63.34 8.26 -27.04
N GLN A 122 63.49 9.48 -27.54
CA GLN A 122 64.77 10.06 -27.95
C GLN A 122 64.64 11.58 -27.75
N GLU A 123 65.05 12.06 -26.57
CA GLU A 123 65.70 13.36 -26.36
C GLU A 123 66.12 13.47 -24.89
N GLU A 124 67.33 12.96 -24.60
CA GLU A 124 68.48 13.55 -23.87
C GLU A 124 69.42 12.47 -23.35
#